data_AF-I4EJ47-F1
#
_entry.id   AF-I4EJ47-F1
#
_cell.length_a   1.000
_cell.length_b   1.000
_cell.length_c   1.000
_cell.angle_alpha   90.00
_cell.angle_beta   90.00
_cell.angle_gamma   90.00
#
_symmetry.space_group_name_H-M   'P 1'
#
loop_
_entity.id
_entity.type
_entity.pdbx_description
1 polymer ?
#
loop_
_entity_poly.entity_id
_entity_poly.type
_entity_poly.pdbx_seq_one_letter_code
_entity_poly.pdbx_strand_id
1 'polypeptide(L)' 'MMFFWVLILVGGVLLVLWLLRQGRSAEPESPPSSRPLAILQERYARGELTQEQYQQMRRDLTGQP' A
#
# COMPACT_ATOMS: atom_id res chain seq x y z
N MET A 1 30.22 23.77 -9.06
CA MET A 1 30.38 23.00 -7.81
C MET A 1 29.09 22.91 -7.00
N MET A 2 28.40 24.02 -6.72
CA MET A 2 27.12 24.04 -5.97
C MET A 2 25.92 23.51 -6.79
N PHE A 3 25.89 23.76 -8.11
CA PHE A 3 24.86 23.25 -9.02
C PHE A 3 24.77 21.72 -9.06
N PHE A 4 25.90 21.03 -8.93
CA PHE A 4 25.96 19.56 -8.92
C PHE A 4 25.24 18.97 -7.70
N TRP A 5 25.40 19.61 -6.53
CA TRP A 5 24.69 19.22 -5.31
C TRP A 5 23.18 19.44 -5.41
N VAL A 6 22.75 20.54 -6.06
CA VAL A 6 21.31 20.80 -6.30
C VAL A 6 20.72 19.72 -7.21
N LEU A 7 21.46 19.30 -8.24
CA LEU A 7 21.02 18.26 -9.18
C LEU A 7 20.87 16.89 -8.50
N ILE A 8 21.80 16.52 -7.62
CA ILE A 8 21.71 15.31 -6.80
C ILE A 8 20.53 15.38 -5.83
N LEU A 9 20.33 16.52 -5.16
CA LEU A 9 19.23 16.72 -4.24
C LEU A 9 17.88 16.58 -4.95
N VAL A 10 17.72 17.25 -6.10
CA VAL A 10 16.50 17.20 -6.91
C VAL A 10 16.25 15.77 -7.41
N GLY A 11 17.29 15.08 -7.90
CA GLY A 11 17.18 13.67 -8.32
C GLY A 11 16.78 12.74 -7.17
N GLY A 12 17.37 12.90 -5.99
CA GLY A 12 17.02 12.11 -4.80
C GLY A 12 15.60 12.36 -4.31
N VAL A 13 15.17 13.62 -4.26
CA VAL A 13 13.79 13.99 -3.88
C VAL A 13 12.78 13.41 -4.88
N LEU A 14 13.05 13.52 -6.19
CA LEU A 14 12.21 12.92 -7.24
C LEU A 14 12.15 11.40 -7.11
N LEU A 15 13.28 10.74 -6.83
CA LEU A 15 13.35 9.29 -6.67
C LEU A 15 12.55 8.81 -5.45
N VAL A 16 12.66 9.50 -4.31
CA VAL A 16 11.89 9.19 -3.10
C VAL A 16 10.40 9.45 -3.32
N LEU A 17 10.03 10.56 -3.95
CA LEU A 17 8.63 10.84 -4.33
C LEU A 17 8.09 9.79 -5.28
N TRP A 18 8.87 9.34 -6.26
CA TRP A 18 8.48 8.30 -7.20
C TRP A 18 8.33 6.95 -6.50
N LEU A 19 9.24 6.60 -5.59
CA LEU A 19 9.18 5.35 -4.83
C LEU A 19 7.99 5.32 -3.85
N LEU A 20 7.72 6.43 -3.17
CA LEU A 20 6.54 6.59 -2.30
C LEU A 20 5.24 6.58 -3.11
N ARG A 21 5.21 7.19 -4.30
CA ARG A 21 4.06 7.10 -5.21
C ARG A 21 3.92 5.69 -5.75
N GLN A 22 4.98 4.99 -6.11
CA GLN A 22 4.91 3.60 -6.55
C GLN A 22 4.40 2.68 -5.43
N GLY A 23 4.75 2.94 -4.16
CA GLY A 23 4.20 2.25 -3.00
C GLY A 23 2.78 2.68 -2.57
N ARG A 24 2.26 3.80 -3.10
CA ARG A 24 0.91 4.35 -2.80
C ARG A 24 0.00 4.53 -4.03
N SER A 25 0.43 4.08 -5.21
CA SER A 25 -0.30 4.25 -6.48
C SER A 25 -1.41 3.21 -6.69
N ALA A 26 -1.93 2.62 -5.61
CA ALA A 26 -3.08 1.75 -5.68
C ALA A 26 -4.10 1.97 -4.55
N GLU A 27 -4.18 3.18 -4.00
CA GLU A 27 -5.45 3.59 -3.39
C GLU A 27 -5.94 4.86 -4.09
N PRO A 28 -6.52 4.75 -5.30
CA PRO A 28 -7.61 5.65 -5.64
C PRO A 28 -8.64 5.49 -4.52
N GLU A 29 -9.43 6.51 -4.22
CA GLU A 29 -10.62 6.39 -3.38
C GLU A 29 -11.34 5.08 -3.69
N SER A 30 -11.05 4.05 -2.89
CA SER A 30 -11.56 2.75 -3.21
C SER A 30 -12.90 2.68 -2.49
N PRO A 31 -13.95 2.22 -3.20
CA PRO A 31 -15.29 2.16 -2.64
C PRO A 31 -15.27 1.45 -1.28
N PRO A 32 -16.29 1.66 -0.42
CA PRO A 32 -16.34 1.12 0.94
C PRO A 32 -16.04 -0.39 1.08
N SER A 33 -16.02 -1.15 -0.02
CA SER A 33 -15.57 -2.55 -0.13
C SER A 33 -14.05 -2.79 0.01
N SER A 34 -13.17 -1.81 -0.19
CA SER A 34 -11.70 -2.03 -0.14
C SER A 34 -11.04 -1.78 1.21
N ARG A 35 -11.68 -0.96 2.06
CA ARG A 35 -11.22 -0.72 3.45
C ARG A 35 -11.12 -2.01 4.29
N PRO A 36 -12.11 -2.93 4.25
CA PRO A 36 -12.07 -4.16 5.03
C PRO A 36 -10.91 -5.08 4.67
N LEU A 37 -10.59 -5.20 3.37
CA LEU A 37 -9.50 -6.06 2.89
C LEU A 37 -8.11 -5.52 3.25
N ALA A 38 -7.93 -4.19 3.18
CA ALA A 38 -6.68 -3.52 3.58
C ALA A 38 -6.38 -3.74 5.08
N ILE A 39 -7.41 -3.61 5.94
CA ILE A 39 -7.29 -3.88 7.38
C ILE A 39 -6.96 -5.36 7.66
N LEU A 40 -7.56 -6.27 6.89
CA LEU A 40 -7.30 -7.71 7.00
C LEU A 40 -5.85 -8.06 6.64
N GLN A 41 -5.34 -7.45 5.57
CA GLN A 41 -3.97 -7.65 5.10
C GLN A 41 -2.95 -7.09 6.10
N GLU A 42 -3.24 -5.96 6.73
CA GLU A 42 -2.39 -5.38 7.76
C GLU A 42 -2.29 -6.29 9.01
N ARG A 43 -3.40 -6.88 9.44
CA ARG A 43 -3.41 -7.83 10.59
C ARG A 43 -2.72 -9.15 10.27
N TYR A 44 -2.84 -9.64 9.04
CA TYR A 44 -2.06 -10.78 8.56
C TYR A 44 -0.56 -10.47 8.53
N ALA A 45 -0.16 -9.28 8.08
CA ALA A 45 1.24 -8.84 8.06
C ALA A 45 1.82 -8.67 9.48
N ARG A 46 0.99 -8.29 10.46
CA ARG A 46 1.35 -8.31 11.89
C ARG A 46 1.40 -9.72 12.49
N GLY A 47 0.97 -10.75 11.76
CA GLY A 47 0.90 -12.13 12.26
C GLY A 47 -0.24 -12.39 13.24
N GLU A 48 -1.18 -11.45 13.40
CA GLU A 48 -2.36 -11.60 14.25
C GLU A 48 -3.39 -12.55 13.62
N LEU A 49 -3.29 -12.79 12.31
CA LEU A 49 -4.17 -13.65 11.53
C LEU A 49 -3.39 -14.80 10.92
N THR A 50 -3.88 -16.02 11.08
CA THR A 50 -3.39 -17.18 10.33
C THR A 50 -3.89 -17.14 8.88
N GLN A 51 -3.16 -17.81 7.99
CA GLN A 51 -3.48 -17.86 6.56
C GLN A 51 -4.90 -18.37 6.29
N GLU A 52 -5.36 -19.37 7.05
CA GLU A 52 -6.72 -19.92 6.96
C GLU A 52 -7.78 -18.86 7.27
N GLN A 53 -7.60 -18.10 8.35
CA GLN A 53 -8.50 -17.02 8.77
C GLN A 53 -8.54 -15.90 7.73
N TYR A 54 -7.37 -15.52 7.19
CA TYR A 54 -7.29 -14.54 6.11
C TYR A 54 -8.08 -14.98 4.88
N GLN A 55 -7.96 -16.26 4.48
CA GLN A 55 -8.70 -16.78 3.33
C GLN A 55 -10.21 -16.87 3.56
N GLN A 56 -10.65 -17.20 4.77
CA GLN A 56 -12.07 -17.18 5.14
C GLN A 56 -12.66 -15.77 4.96
N MET A 57 -12.09 -14.79 5.66
CA MET A 57 -12.60 -13.42 5.67
C MET A 57 -12.43 -12.72 4.31
N ARG A 58 -11.37 -13.02 3.57
CA ARG A 58 -11.21 -12.51 2.20
C ARG A 58 -12.34 -13.00 1.29
N ARG A 59 -12.72 -14.28 1.38
CA ARG A 59 -13.84 -14.84 0.60
C ARG A 59 -15.15 -14.17 0.97
N ASP A 60 -15.43 -14.02 2.26
CA ASP A 60 -16.65 -13.36 2.75
C ASP A 60 -16.75 -11.90 2.30
N LEU A 61 -15.62 -11.18 2.25
CA LEU A 61 -15.56 -9.78 1.83
C LEU A 61 -15.64 -9.60 0.30
N THR A 62 -15.11 -10.54 -0.48
CA THR A 62 -15.20 -10.51 -1.95
C THR A 62 -16.52 -11.09 -2.49
N GLY A 63 -17.23 -11.88 -1.69
CA GLY A 63 -18.48 -12.55 -2.05
C GLY A 63 -19.72 -11.74 -1.68
N GLN A 64 -19.89 -10.57 -2.30
CA GLN A 64 -21.08 -9.74 -2.10
C GLN A 64 -21.69 -9.40 -3.47
N PRO A 65 -22.97 -9.72 -3.77
CA PRO A 65 -23.93 -10.59 -3.05
C PRO A 65 -23.86 -12.09 -3.44
#